data_AF-A0A8K0KD31-F1
#
_entry.id   AF-A0A8K0KD31-F1
#
_cell.length_a   1.000
_cell.length_b   1.000
_cell.length_c   1.000
_cell.angle_alpha   90.00
_cell.angle_beta   90.00
_cell.angle_gamma   90.00
#
_symmetry.space_group_name_H-M   'P 1'
#
loop_
_entity.id
_entity.type
_entity.pdbx_description
1 polymer ?
#
loop_
_entity_poly.entity_id
_entity_poly.type
_entity_poly.pdbx_seq_one_letter_code
_entity_poly.pdbx_strand_id
1 'polypeptide(L)'
;MSAQKRKRTDFTLKEKKEIIDAAWKEPNQSKLAREISKKWGVEVKRTTVKGILSKKDAIEAAIKAGVPSKQMKLTQARYPKLDEGVLMWLKQARGQNLSAAI
;
A
#
# COMPACT_ATOMS: atom_id res chain seq x y z
N MET A 1 -18.66 -0.34 -23.74
CA MET A 1 -17.91 0.65 -22.93
C MET A 1 -16.69 -0.04 -22.32
N SER A 2 -15.53 -0.04 -22.99
CA SER A 2 -14.31 -0.62 -22.43
C SER A 2 -13.77 0.28 -21.31
N ALA A 3 -13.58 -0.26 -20.11
CA ALA A 3 -13.01 0.49 -19.00
C ALA A 3 -11.65 1.09 -19.40
N GLN A 4 -11.53 2.43 -19.41
CA GLN A 4 -10.28 3.12 -19.66
C GLN A 4 -9.20 2.61 -18.71
N LYS A 5 -8.11 2.04 -19.26
CA LYS A 5 -6.94 1.65 -18.47
C LYS A 5 -6.43 2.90 -17.72
N ARG A 6 -6.31 2.80 -16.39
CA ARG A 6 -5.83 3.91 -15.56
C ARG A 6 -4.45 4.36 -16.05
N LYS A 7 -4.24 5.68 -16.15
CA LYS A 7 -2.93 6.26 -16.53
C LYS A 7 -1.80 5.94 -15.54
N ARG A 8 -2.14 5.63 -14.28
CA ARG A 8 -1.19 5.33 -13.21
C ARG A 8 -1.57 4.03 -12.52
N THR A 9 -0.60 3.13 -12.41
CA THR A 9 -0.74 1.87 -11.66
C THR A 9 -0.52 2.15 -10.18
N ASP A 10 -1.52 1.83 -9.37
CA ASP A 10 -1.38 1.83 -7.91
C ASP A 10 -0.92 0.44 -7.48
N PHE A 11 0.14 0.39 -6.65
CA PHE A 11 0.65 -0.86 -6.07
C PHE A 11 0.21 -0.98 -4.61
N THR A 12 -0.30 -2.15 -4.26
CA THR A 12 -0.61 -2.57 -2.90
C THR A 12 0.66 -2.72 -2.06
N LEU A 13 0.51 -2.76 -0.72
CA LEU A 13 1.63 -3.04 0.18
C LEU A 13 2.27 -4.41 -0.08
N LYS A 14 1.45 -5.41 -0.43
CA LYS A 14 1.95 -6.74 -0.80
C LYS A 14 2.87 -6.66 -2.03
N GLU A 15 2.40 -6.04 -3.10
CA GLU A 15 3.18 -5.88 -4.34
C GLU A 15 4.46 -5.07 -4.10
N LYS A 16 4.38 -4.00 -3.31
CA LYS A 16 5.56 -3.21 -2.93
C LYS A 16 6.59 -4.05 -2.17
N LYS A 17 6.14 -4.93 -1.27
CA LYS A 17 7.03 -5.86 -0.56
C LYS A 17 7.71 -6.83 -1.52
N GLU A 18 6.95 -7.41 -2.46
CA GLU A 18 7.53 -8.31 -3.48
C GLU A 18 8.61 -7.61 -4.32
N ILE A 19 8.44 -6.31 -4.63
CA ILE A 19 9.44 -5.51 -5.35
C ILE A 19 10.69 -5.28 -4.50
N ILE A 20 10.53 -5.00 -3.20
CA ILE A 20 11.65 -4.83 -2.25
C ILE A 20 12.43 -6.16 -2.14
N ASP A 21 11.73 -7.27 -1.94
CA ASP A 21 12.34 -8.60 -1.82
C ASP A 21 13.07 -9.01 -3.11
N ALA A 22 12.52 -8.67 -4.28
CA ALA A 22 13.15 -8.93 -5.57
C ALA A 22 14.38 -8.03 -5.83
N ALA A 23 14.38 -6.78 -5.33
CA ALA A 23 15.52 -5.87 -5.46
C ALA A 23 16.76 -6.31 -4.67
N TRP A 24 16.59 -7.15 -3.65
CA TRP A 24 17.72 -7.80 -2.97
C TRP A 24 18.43 -8.82 -3.86
N LYS A 25 17.72 -9.44 -4.80
CA LYS A 25 18.26 -10.47 -5.70
C LYS A 25 18.82 -9.88 -6.99
N GLU A 26 18.19 -8.80 -7.49
CA GLU A 26 18.61 -8.10 -8.70
C GLU A 26 18.81 -6.60 -8.39
N PRO A 27 20.06 -6.14 -8.21
CA PRO A 27 20.34 -4.74 -7.88
C PRO A 27 20.05 -3.80 -9.06
N ASN A 28 19.98 -4.33 -10.30
CA ASN A 28 19.66 -3.53 -11.47
C ASN A 28 18.15 -3.25 -11.56
N GLN A 29 17.76 -2.05 -11.10
CA GLN A 29 16.37 -1.58 -11.10
C GLN A 29 15.69 -1.60 -12.47
N SER A 30 16.43 -1.39 -13.57
CA SER A 30 15.87 -1.39 -14.92
C SER A 30 15.52 -2.82 -15.37
N LYS A 31 16.38 -3.78 -15.03
CA LYS A 31 16.17 -5.19 -15.31
C LYS A 31 15.02 -5.74 -14.46
N LEU A 32 15.03 -5.42 -13.17
CA LEU A 32 13.97 -5.76 -12.23
C LEU A 32 12.60 -5.24 -12.70
N ALA A 33 12.51 -3.99 -13.14
CA ALA A 33 11.27 -3.41 -13.66
C ALA A 33 10.73 -4.19 -14.87
N ARG A 34 11.61 -4.63 -15.78
CA ARG A 34 11.22 -5.45 -16.95
C ARG A 34 10.72 -6.83 -16.54
N GLU A 35 11.40 -7.48 -15.60
CA GLU A 35 11.01 -8.80 -15.10
C GLU A 35 9.65 -8.76 -14.40
N ILE A 36 9.43 -7.78 -13.52
CA ILE A 36 8.14 -7.58 -12.86
C ILE A 36 7.05 -7.28 -13.89
N SER A 37 7.36 -6.43 -14.88
CA SER A 37 6.39 -6.09 -15.93
C SER A 37 5.94 -7.33 -16.70
N LYS A 38 6.89 -8.20 -17.04
CA LYS A 38 6.61 -9.48 -17.70
C LYS A 38 5.81 -10.44 -16.82
N LYS A 39 6.15 -10.51 -15.52
CA LYS A 39 5.48 -11.38 -14.55
C LYS A 39 4.02 -10.98 -14.30
N TRP A 40 3.75 -9.68 -14.20
CA TRP A 40 2.42 -9.17 -13.83
C TRP A 40 1.56 -8.76 -15.04
N GLY A 41 2.13 -8.72 -16.25
CA GLY A 41 1.42 -8.26 -17.44
C GLY A 41 1.05 -6.77 -17.39
N VAL A 42 1.68 -6.00 -16.50
CA VAL A 42 1.46 -4.57 -16.30
C VAL A 42 2.79 -3.84 -16.44
N GLU A 43 2.79 -2.71 -17.15
CA GLU A 43 4.00 -1.91 -17.30
C GLU A 43 4.44 -1.33 -15.93
N VAL A 44 5.62 -1.75 -15.47
CA VAL A 44 6.30 -1.22 -14.30
C VAL A 44 7.52 -0.44 -14.76
N LYS A 45 7.54 0.86 -14.46
CA LYS A 45 8.64 1.75 -14.83
C LYS A 45 9.77 1.68 -13.80
N ARG A 46 11.01 1.86 -14.25
CA ARG A 46 12.18 1.98 -13.36
C ARG A 46 12.01 3.08 -12.30
N THR A 47 11.39 4.21 -12.67
CA THR A 47 11.09 5.31 -11.73
C THR A 47 10.14 4.88 -10.61
N THR A 48 9.18 4.00 -10.91
CA THR A 48 8.29 3.40 -9.91
C THR A 48 9.06 2.52 -8.95
N VAL A 49 9.92 1.62 -9.46
CA VAL A 49 10.78 0.76 -8.63
C VAL A 49 11.66 1.61 -7.71
N LYS A 50 12.33 2.64 -8.27
CA LYS A 50 13.14 3.59 -7.49
C LYS A 50 12.33 4.25 -6.38
N GLY A 51 11.11 4.71 -6.68
CA GLY A 51 10.23 5.36 -5.70
C GLY A 51 9.70 4.43 -4.60
N ILE A 52 9.56 3.13 -4.89
CA ILE A 52 9.21 2.11 -3.89
C ILE A 52 10.41 1.84 -2.98
N LEU A 53 11.59 1.64 -3.56
CA LEU A 53 12.82 1.38 -2.80
C LEU A 53 13.23 2.56 -1.90
N SER A 54 13.03 3.80 -2.35
CA SER A 54 13.28 4.98 -1.50
C SER A 54 12.35 5.07 -0.28
N LYS A 55 11.24 4.33 -0.27
CA LYS A 55 10.25 4.30 0.81
C LYS A 55 10.22 2.95 1.54
N LYS A 56 11.28 2.14 1.38
CA LYS A 56 11.39 0.79 1.93
C LYS A 56 11.07 0.74 3.43
N ASP A 57 11.73 1.57 4.22
CA ASP A 57 11.60 1.54 5.68
C ASP A 57 10.17 1.85 6.13
N ALA A 58 9.49 2.79 5.47
CA ALA A 58 8.10 3.13 5.73
C ALA A 58 7.14 1.97 5.37
N ILE A 59 7.44 1.24 4.29
CA ILE A 59 6.65 0.08 3.86
C ILE A 59 6.83 -1.08 4.85
N GLU A 60 8.06 -1.35 5.27
CA GLU A 60 8.36 -2.39 6.27
C GLU A 60 7.75 -2.07 7.64
N ALA A 61 7.85 -0.82 8.09
CA ALA A 61 7.21 -0.35 9.32
C ALA A 61 5.68 -0.51 9.27
N ALA A 62 5.05 -0.18 8.14
CA ALA A 62 3.61 -0.36 7.95
C ALA A 62 3.19 -1.85 7.99
N ILE A 63 3.99 -2.73 7.38
CA ILE A 63 3.74 -4.18 7.43
C ILE A 63 3.86 -4.68 8.88
N LYS A 64 4.88 -4.23 9.61
CA LYS A 64 5.07 -4.58 11.03
C LYS A 64 3.95 -4.05 11.92
N ALA A 65 3.40 -2.89 11.63
CA ALA A 65 2.25 -2.30 12.31
C ALA A 65 0.91 -3.00 11.98
N GLY A 66 0.91 -4.05 11.14
CA GLY A 66 -0.29 -4.80 10.79
C GLY A 66 -1.20 -4.09 9.78
N VAL A 67 -0.69 -3.13 9.02
CA VAL A 67 -1.46 -2.43 7.99
C VAL A 67 -1.94 -3.45 6.93
N PRO A 68 -3.23 -3.43 6.53
CA PRO A 68 -3.77 -4.40 5.59
C PRO A 68 -2.97 -4.50 4.28
N SER A 69 -2.69 -5.71 3.84
CA SER A 69 -1.87 -5.99 2.64
C SER A 69 -2.46 -5.41 1.34
N LYS A 70 -3.79 -5.26 1.27
CA LYS A 70 -4.52 -4.63 0.16
C LYS A 70 -4.41 -3.11 0.14
N GLN A 71 -3.89 -2.48 1.19
CA GLN A 71 -3.80 -1.03 1.28
C GLN A 71 -2.77 -0.50 0.28
N MET A 72 -3.18 0.48 -0.52
CA MET A 72 -2.35 1.08 -1.57
C MET A 72 -1.61 2.34 -1.09
N LYS A 73 -2.21 3.08 -0.14
CA LYS A 73 -1.70 4.37 0.35
C LYS A 73 -1.38 4.29 1.84
N LEU A 74 -0.20 4.79 2.18
CA LEU A 74 0.27 5.00 3.56
C LEU A 74 0.07 6.47 3.96
N THR A 75 -1.09 7.04 3.62
CA THR A 75 -1.39 8.43 3.98
C THR A 75 -1.57 8.51 5.49
N GLN A 76 -0.82 9.40 6.14
CA GLN A 76 -1.03 9.67 7.55
C GLN A 76 -2.36 10.39 7.75
N ALA A 77 -3.09 10.00 8.80
CA ALA A 77 -4.25 10.74 9.24
C ALA A 77 -3.88 12.18 9.59
N ARG A 78 -4.76 13.14 9.29
CA ARG A 78 -4.54 14.55 9.61
C ARG A 78 -4.56 14.79 11.12
N TYR A 79 -5.39 14.04 11.85
CA TYR A 79 -5.55 14.13 13.30
C TYR A 79 -5.55 12.72 13.92
N PRO A 80 -4.39 12.03 13.99
CA PRO A 80 -4.34 10.61 14.37
C PRO A 80 -4.91 10.33 15.77
N LYS A 81 -4.71 11.25 16.73
CA LYS A 81 -5.27 11.13 18.09
C LYS A 81 -6.79 11.27 18.13
N LEU A 82 -7.34 12.15 17.28
CA LEU A 82 -8.79 12.33 17.17
C LEU A 82 -9.42 11.08 16.57
N ASP A 83 -8.86 10.60 15.46
CA ASP A 83 -9.33 9.40 14.76
C ASP A 83 -9.29 8.18 15.68
N GLU A 84 -8.25 8.05 16.50
CA GLU A 84 -8.14 7.00 17.52
C GLU A 84 -9.24 7.10 18.59
N GLY A 85 -9.48 8.31 19.13
CA GLY A 85 -10.55 8.53 20.10
C GLY A 85 -11.94 8.21 19.54
N VAL A 86 -12.21 8.64 18.30
CA VAL A 86 -13.47 8.35 17.60
C VAL A 86 -13.61 6.84 17.33
N LEU A 87 -12.54 6.16 16.95
CA LEU A 87 -12.53 4.71 16.75
C LEU A 87 -12.84 3.95 18.05
N MET A 88 -12.26 4.38 19.17
CA MET A 88 -12.55 3.79 20.49
C MET A 88 -14.02 3.97 20.87
N TRP A 89 -14.56 5.19 20.70
CA TRP A 89 -15.96 5.48 20.96
C TRP A 89 -16.90 4.61 20.10
N LEU A 90 -16.61 4.47 18.80
CA LEU A 90 -17.37 3.61 17.88
C LEU A 90 -17.35 2.13 18.29
N LYS A 91 -16.19 1.60 18.71
CA LYS A 91 -16.07 0.21 19.18
C LYS A 91 -16.92 -0.01 20.43
N GLN A 92 -16.89 0.94 21.36
CA GLN A 92 -17.69 0.89 22.58
C GLN A 92 -19.20 0.95 22.27
N ALA A 93 -19.64 1.88 21.43
CA ALA A 93 -21.05 2.03 21.05
C ALA A 93 -21.60 0.77 20.36
N ARG A 94 -20.82 0.16 19.46
CA ARG A 94 -21.19 -1.11 18.80
C ARG A 94 -21.31 -2.28 19.78
N GLY A 95 -20.44 -2.35 20.79
CA GLY A 95 -20.54 -3.37 21.85
C GLY A 95 -21.81 -3.25 22.70
N GLN A 96 -22.43 -2.06 22.73
CA GLN A 96 -23.69 -1.79 23.42
C GLN A 96 -24.93 -1.94 22.52
N ASN A 97 -24.78 -2.46 21.29
CA ASN A 97 -25.85 -2.52 20.28
C ASN A 97 -26.55 -1.17 20.03
N LEU A 98 -25.86 -0.05 20.32
CA LEU A 98 -26.33 1.26 19.95
C LEU A 98 -26.19 1.38 18.43
N SER A 99 -27.31 1.25 17.73
CA SER A 99 -27.38 1.55 16.30
C SER A 99 -26.91 2.99 16.12
N ALA A 100 -25.80 3.18 15.42
CA ALA A 100 -25.45 4.47 14.87
C ALA A 100 -26.38 4.72 13.68
N ALA A 101 -27.63 5.08 13.96
CA ALA A 101 -28.54 5.65 12.99
C ALA A 101 -28.04 7.07 12.68
N ILE A 102 -27.13 7.17 11.72
CA ILE A 102 -26.75 8.39 11.02
C ILE A 102 -26.75 8.07 9.53
#